data_AF-A0A947CCV5-F1
#
_entry.id   AF-A0A947CCV5-F1
#
_cell.length_a   1.000
_cell.length_b   1.000
_cell.length_c   1.000
_cell.angle_alpha   90.00
_cell.angle_beta   90.00
_cell.angle_gamma   90.00
#
_symmetry.space_group_name_H-M   'P 1'
#
loop_
_entity.id
_entity.type
_entity.pdbx_description
1 polymer ?
#
loop_
_entity_poly.entity_id
_entity_poly.type
_entity_poly.pdbx_seq_one_letter_code
_entity_poly.pdbx_strand_id
1 'polypeptide(L)'
;PDRLAREIAFIADKWDISEELVRARAHLEAFRDLMGSPSEEPVGKRLSFLGQELLREVNTIGSKANDATIARIVVEMKNELESLREQNENVE
;
A
#
# COMPACT_ATOMS: atom_id res chain seq x y z
N PRO A 1 15.36 18.33 -29.03
CA PRO A 1 15.97 17.50 -27.97
C PRO A 1 15.37 17.80 -26.59
N ASP A 2 15.42 19.05 -26.14
CA ASP A 2 15.01 19.45 -24.78
C ASP A 2 13.52 19.24 -24.48
N ARG A 3 12.64 19.50 -25.46
CA ARG A 3 11.20 19.26 -25.32
C ARG A 3 10.89 17.77 -25.11
N LEU A 4 11.48 16.90 -25.94
CA LEU A 4 11.31 15.46 -25.83
C LEU A 4 11.84 14.93 -24.48
N ALA A 5 13.00 15.42 -24.03
CA ALA A 5 13.54 15.04 -22.73
C ALA A 5 12.62 15.45 -21.57
N ARG A 6 12.02 16.65 -21.62
CA ARG A 6 11.03 17.10 -20.62
C ARG A 6 9.76 16.27 -20.65
N GLU A 7 9.24 15.94 -21.83
CA GLU A 7 8.04 15.12 -21.97
C GLU A 7 8.28 13.69 -21.43
N ILE A 8 9.45 13.11 -21.69
CA ILE A 8 9.84 11.80 -21.14
C ILE A 8 9.96 11.87 -19.62
N ALA A 9 10.62 12.89 -19.07
CA ALA A 9 10.76 13.05 -17.62
C ALA A 9 9.40 13.21 -16.93
N PHE A 10 8.48 13.97 -17.54
CA PHE A 10 7.13 14.15 -17.04
C PHE A 10 6.31 12.85 -17.04
N ILE A 11 6.45 12.02 -18.09
CA ILE A 11 5.78 10.71 -18.15
C ILE A 11 6.39 9.74 -17.13
N ALA A 12 7.72 9.74 -16.99
CA ALA A 12 8.42 8.90 -16.02
C ALA A 12 7.98 9.21 -14.59
N ASP A 13 7.92 10.48 -14.21
CA ASP A 13 7.44 10.94 -12.90
C ASP A 13 5.98 10.50 -12.64
N LYS A 14 5.12 10.53 -13.68
CA LYS A 14 3.74 10.05 -13.58
C LYS A 14 3.60 8.54 -13.40
N TRP A 15 4.55 7.76 -13.91
CA TRP A 15 4.51 6.29 -13.84
C TRP A 15 5.32 5.74 -12.66
N ASP A 16 6.13 6.58 -12.00
CA ASP A 16 6.96 6.13 -10.89
C ASP A 16 6.12 5.82 -9.64
N ILE A 17 6.18 4.55 -9.24
CA ILE A 17 5.55 3.99 -8.05
C ILE A 17 6.55 3.61 -6.97
N SER A 18 7.83 3.99 -7.13
CA SER A 18 8.92 3.55 -6.24
C SER A 18 8.69 3.99 -4.79
N GLU A 19 8.20 5.20 -4.58
CA GLU A 19 7.92 5.73 -3.25
C GLU A 19 6.79 4.94 -2.56
N GLU A 20 5.71 4.64 -3.29
CA GLU A 20 4.59 3.86 -2.78
C GLU A 20 5.02 2.44 -2.39
N LEU A 21 5.91 1.81 -3.17
CA LEU A 21 6.45 0.49 -2.85
C LEU A 21 7.32 0.50 -1.58
N VAL A 22 8.12 1.56 -1.38
CA VAL A 22 8.92 1.73 -0.17
C VAL A 22 8.03 1.96 1.05
N ARG A 23 7.03 2.86 0.95
CA ARG A 23 6.08 3.12 2.04
C ARG A 23 5.24 1.89 2.38
N ALA A 24 4.72 1.18 1.38
CA ALA A 24 3.96 -0.05 1.60
C ALA A 24 4.79 -1.12 2.32
N ARG A 25 6.07 -1.26 1.98
CA ARG A 25 6.99 -2.17 2.68
C ARG A 25 7.15 -1.78 4.14
N ALA A 26 7.39 -0.49 4.43
CA ALA A 26 7.53 -0.01 5.80
C ALA A 26 6.26 -0.24 6.63
N HIS A 27 5.07 -0.04 6.04
CA HIS A 27 3.80 -0.33 6.70
C HIS A 27 3.61 -1.83 6.96
N LEU A 28 3.97 -2.71 6.02
CA LEU A 28 3.92 -4.17 6.22
C LEU A 28 4.88 -4.65 7.31
N GLU A 29 6.07 -4.06 7.39
CA GLU A 29 7.04 -4.35 8.46
C GLU A 29 6.47 -3.95 9.82
N ALA A 30 5.96 -2.72 9.95
CA ALA A 30 5.30 -2.27 11.18
C ALA A 30 4.08 -3.13 11.55
N PHE A 31 3.31 -3.60 10.57
CA PHE A 31 2.17 -4.50 10.79
C PHE A 31 2.63 -5.84 11.38
N ARG A 32 3.70 -6.42 10.85
CA ARG A 32 4.29 -7.67 11.34
C ARG A 32 4.86 -7.53 12.74
N ASP A 33 5.58 -6.45 13.02
CA ASP A 33 6.16 -6.19 14.33
C ASP A 33 5.09 -6.06 15.41
N LEU A 34 3.98 -5.40 15.07
CA LEU A 34 2.83 -5.23 15.96
C LEU A 34 2.13 -6.56 16.28
N MET A 35 2.04 -7.47 15.31
CA MET A 35 1.49 -8.83 15.54
C MET A 35 2.45 -9.75 16.32
N GLY A 36 3.77 -9.56 16.16
CA GLY A 36 4.79 -10.42 16.78
C GLY A 36 5.19 -10.01 18.21
N SER A 37 4.80 -8.81 18.65
CA SER A 37 5.16 -8.29 19.96
C SER A 37 4.10 -8.66 21.00
N PRO A 38 4.46 -9.33 22.12
CA PRO A 38 3.53 -9.51 23.22
C PRO A 38 3.27 -8.15 23.87
N SER A 39 2.17 -7.50 23.50
CA SER A 39 1.73 -6.23 24.10
C SER A 39 0.51 -6.44 25.00
N GLU A 40 0.52 -5.80 26.16
CA GLU A 40 -0.66 -5.74 27.06
C GLU A 40 -1.75 -4.79 26.53
N GLU A 41 -1.44 -3.97 25.52
CA GLU A 41 -2.38 -3.02 24.91
C GLU A 41 -3.16 -3.63 23.73
N PRO A 42 -4.42 -3.21 23.51
CA PRO A 42 -5.15 -3.54 22.29
C PRO A 42 -4.40 -3.06 21.04
N VAL A 43 -4.10 -4.00 20.14
CA VAL A 43 -3.39 -3.71 18.88
C VAL A 43 -4.33 -3.46 17.69
N GLY A 44 -5.61 -3.83 17.79
CA GLY A 44 -6.61 -3.74 16.71
C GLY A 44 -6.68 -2.37 16.05
N LYS A 45 -6.85 -1.30 16.84
CA LYS A 45 -6.87 0.08 16.32
C LYS A 45 -5.59 0.47 15.55
N ARG A 46 -4.42 0.02 16.01
CA ARG A 46 -3.13 0.30 15.34
C ARG A 46 -2.98 -0.52 14.06
N LEU A 47 -3.40 -1.78 14.06
CA LEU A 47 -3.46 -2.62 12.87
C LEU A 47 -4.41 -2.03 11.82
N SER A 48 -5.58 -1.54 12.24
CA SER A 48 -6.54 -0.87 11.37
C SER A 48 -5.97 0.41 10.75
N PHE A 49 -5.21 1.21 11.50
CA PHE A 49 -4.50 2.36 10.96
C PHE A 49 -3.47 1.97 9.89
N LEU A 50 -2.64 0.95 10.18
CA LEU A 50 -1.65 0.47 9.21
C LEU A 50 -2.30 -0.12 7.95
N GLY A 51 -3.43 -0.81 8.09
CA GLY A 51 -4.22 -1.30 6.95
C GLY A 51 -4.76 -0.16 6.07
N GLN A 52 -5.19 0.94 6.67
CA GLN A 52 -5.63 2.14 5.93
C GLN A 52 -4.48 2.81 5.18
N GLU A 53 -3.30 2.92 5.80
CA GLU A 53 -2.13 3.49 5.14
C GLU A 53 -1.66 2.59 3.98
N LEU A 54 -1.66 1.26 4.16
CA LEU A 54 -1.40 0.31 3.07
C LEU A 54 -2.40 0.47 1.91
N LEU A 55 -3.68 0.65 2.21
CA LEU A 55 -4.70 0.87 1.18
C LEU A 55 -4.45 2.17 0.41
N ARG A 56 -3.95 3.22 1.06
CA ARG A 56 -3.55 4.47 0.42
C ARG A 56 -2.43 4.26 -0.59
N GLU A 57 -1.42 3.48 -0.22
CA GLU A 57 -0.30 3.14 -1.11
C GLU A 57 -0.78 2.30 -2.31
N VAL A 58 -1.60 1.28 -2.06
CA VAL A 58 -2.17 0.41 -3.11
C VAL A 58 -3.02 1.19 -4.11
N ASN A 59 -3.82 2.16 -3.65
CA ASN A 59 -4.60 3.03 -4.53
C ASN A 59 -3.71 3.92 -5.40
N THR A 60 -2.62 4.44 -4.84
CA THR A 60 -1.69 5.28 -5.58
C THR A 60 -0.92 4.46 -6.62
N ILE A 61 -0.45 3.25 -6.26
CA ILE A 61 0.14 2.28 -7.20
C ILE A 61 -0.84 2.01 -8.35
N GLY A 62 -2.10 1.68 -8.05
CA GLY A 62 -3.10 1.37 -9.07
C GLY A 62 -3.45 2.53 -10.00
N SER A 63 -3.36 3.78 -9.53
CA SER A 63 -3.66 4.96 -10.35
C SER A 63 -2.48 5.44 -11.21
N LYS A 64 -1.24 5.15 -10.79
CA LYS A 64 -0.02 5.43 -11.55
C LYS A 64 0.40 4.29 -12.48
N ALA A 65 0.08 3.05 -12.12
CA ALA A 65 0.47 1.87 -12.88
C ALA A 65 -0.34 1.76 -14.18
N ASN A 66 0.36 1.88 -15.31
CA ASN A 66 -0.20 1.67 -16.64
C ASN A 66 0.10 0.25 -17.15
N ASP A 67 -0.16 -0.76 -16.32
CA ASP A 67 0.13 -2.17 -16.61
C ASP A 67 -0.99 -3.08 -16.08
N ALA A 68 -1.46 -4.00 -16.93
CA ALA A 68 -2.58 -4.88 -16.61
C ALA A 68 -2.26 -5.91 -15.51
N THR A 69 -1.00 -6.33 -15.42
CA THR A 69 -0.52 -7.24 -14.37
C THR A 69 -0.56 -6.53 -13.02
N ILE A 70 -0.04 -5.30 -12.96
CA ILE A 70 -0.07 -4.50 -11.74
C ILE A 70 -1.52 -4.21 -11.33
N ALA A 71 -2.40 -3.87 -12.27
CA ALA A 71 -3.82 -3.64 -11.98
C ALA A 71 -4.49 -4.87 -11.33
N ARG A 72 -4.17 -6.08 -11.80
CA ARG A 72 -4.69 -7.32 -11.19
C ARG A 72 -4.16 -7.52 -9.77
N ILE A 73 -2.86 -7.32 -9.56
CA ILE A 73 -2.24 -7.39 -8.23
C ILE A 73 -2.88 -6.38 -7.26
N VAL A 74 -3.14 -5.15 -7.71
CA VAL A 74 -3.80 -4.10 -6.91
C VAL A 74 -5.18 -4.55 -6.44
N VAL A 75 -5.96 -5.21 -7.31
CA VAL A 75 -7.28 -5.75 -6.93
C VAL A 75 -7.14 -6.86 -5.88
N GLU A 76 -6.20 -7.77 -6.06
CA GLU A 76 -5.92 -8.84 -5.08
C GLU A 76 -5.51 -8.24 -3.72
N MET A 77 -4.58 -7.27 -3.71
CA MET A 77 -4.15 -6.58 -2.48
C MET A 77 -5.31 -5.89 -1.77
N LYS A 78 -6.25 -5.27 -2.51
CA LYS A 78 -7.44 -4.64 -1.92
C LYS A 78 -8.35 -5.65 -1.25
N ASN A 79 -8.53 -6.82 -1.85
CA ASN A 79 -9.33 -7.89 -1.26
C ASN A 79 -8.71 -8.41 0.04
N GLU A 80 -7.38 -8.60 0.07
CA GLU A 80 -6.68 -9.03 1.28
C GLU A 80 -6.77 -7.97 2.40
N LEU A 81 -6.62 -6.68 2.05
CA LEU A 81 -6.75 -5.59 3.02
C LEU A 81 -8.17 -5.49 3.61
N GLU A 82 -9.20 -5.75 2.82
CA GLU A 82 -10.57 -5.80 3.31
C GLU A 82 -10.79 -6.99 4.25
N SER A 83 -10.27 -8.17 3.90
CA SER A 83 -10.32 -9.34 4.80
C SER A 83 -9.61 -9.07 6.12
N LEU A 84 -8.45 -8.41 6.11
CA LEU A 84 -7.74 -8.00 7.33
C LEU A 84 -8.56 -6.99 8.16
N ARG A 85 -9.26 -6.06 7.50
CA ARG A 85 -10.15 -5.10 8.17
C ARG A 85 -11.28 -5.82 8.91
N GLU A 86 -11.96 -6.74 8.23
CA GLU A 86 -13.02 -7.56 8.84
C GLU A 86 -12.50 -8.40 10.01
N GLN A 87 -11.31 -8.99 9.89
CA GLN A 87 -10.69 -9.75 10.99
C GLN A 87 -10.41 -8.87 12.21
N ASN A 88 -9.88 -7.66 12.02
CA ASN A 88 -9.63 -6.74 13.13
C ASN A 88 -10.93 -6.33 13.83
N GLU A 89 -12.02 -6.10 13.08
CA GLU A 89 -13.33 -5.74 13.66
C GLU A 89 -13.97 -6.90 14.43
N ASN A 90 -13.70 -8.15 14.04
CA ASN A 90 -14.23 -9.33 14.72
C ASN A 90 -13.46 -9.73 16.00
N VAL A 91 -12.26 -9.18 16.20
CA VAL A 91 -11.39 -9.47 17.36
C VAL A 91 -11.52 -8.42 18.47
N GLU A 92 -12.05 -7.24 18.16
CA GLU A 92 -12.47 -6.22 19.15
C GLU A 92 -13.72 -6.64 19.94
#